data_AF-A0A925L8A1-F1
#
_entry.id   AF-A0A925L8A1-F1
#
_cell.length_a   1.000
_cell.length_b   1.000
_cell.length_c   1.000
_cell.angle_alpha   90.00
_cell.angle_beta   90.00
_cell.angle_gamma   90.00
#
_symmetry.space_group_name_H-M   'P 1'
#
loop_
_entity.id
_entity.type
_entity.pdbx_description
1 polymer ?
#
loop_
_entity_poly.entity_id
_entity_poly.type
_entity_poly.pdbx_seq_one_letter_code
_entity_poly.pdbx_strand_id
1 'polypeptide(L)'
;SRGAFSVDDRRSDNDFWPGEYQRNYTLVRHGHTDKRHVSPQMVVDGLRTGNTWVDSGQLIDRLAFVACAVPPRVAAHTGKFLESLGEAAVEAKALKAARGNTDDRDMNGCVTMGEKLEVKPGSDIVVAIAVRDPKGKSYSPYSFPNPSLLQVGITQPLDEPVLDHIDVIRGKVSGYKSPTAADYAGAWPDDWVDMANPQQLRSLATVPAAAKNETASVVKTFNGSTWNTQRHDREFKTMSFRIRGIQNSQYVRLRGSNMPAAVPFETDVSGNPLSDLWTNSGAINAKNSSAIEFPDAAMLRIPCTTVGTQVPANGTLYTGVGVPKIDGCPNHLPVVNGQRMVAFDVAAWSDLWFYSNPIFVEVKGSTPVAGVPSELSPQQLTAAK
;
A
#
# COMPACT_ATOMS: atom_id res chain seq x y z
N SER A 1 17.90 -1.62 19.72
CA SER A 1 18.75 -2.53 18.93
C SER A 1 17.83 -3.42 18.11
N ARG A 2 18.26 -3.91 16.93
CA ARG A 2 17.76 -5.21 16.43
C ARG A 2 17.90 -6.17 17.61
N GLY A 3 16.85 -6.90 17.97
CA GLY A 3 16.91 -7.85 19.10
C GLY A 3 18.03 -8.88 18.87
N ALA A 4 18.22 -9.88 19.72
CA ALA A 4 19.51 -10.52 20.08
C ALA A 4 20.55 -10.92 18.98
N PHE A 5 20.25 -10.71 17.70
CA PHE A 5 21.03 -10.85 16.49
C PHE A 5 21.93 -9.66 16.11
N SER A 6 22.89 -9.94 15.23
CA SER A 6 23.84 -8.96 14.65
C SER A 6 23.16 -7.97 13.69
N VAL A 7 23.80 -6.82 13.42
CA VAL A 7 23.36 -5.85 12.41
C VAL A 7 23.28 -6.43 10.99
N ASP A 8 24.06 -7.47 10.70
CA ASP A 8 24.10 -8.15 9.41
C ASP A 8 23.18 -9.39 9.33
N ASP A 9 22.49 -9.75 10.43
CA ASP A 9 21.52 -10.86 10.40
C ASP A 9 20.23 -10.38 9.72
N ARG A 10 19.69 -11.24 8.86
CA ARG A 10 18.44 -10.98 8.12
C ARG A 10 17.19 -11.47 8.84
N ARG A 11 17.34 -12.08 10.02
CA ARG A 11 16.24 -12.47 10.92
C ARG A 11 16.14 -11.50 12.09
N SER A 12 14.99 -11.49 12.74
CA SER A 12 14.77 -10.69 13.95
C SER A 12 13.78 -11.33 14.91
N ASP A 13 13.98 -11.09 16.20
CA ASP A 13 13.13 -11.40 17.36
C ASP A 13 12.48 -10.13 17.91
N ASN A 14 12.40 -9.07 17.11
CA ASN A 14 11.69 -7.86 17.46
C ASN A 14 10.87 -7.35 16.27
N ASP A 15 9.77 -6.68 16.60
CA ASP A 15 8.81 -6.12 15.66
C ASP A 15 9.18 -4.65 15.35
N PHE A 16 9.54 -4.36 14.10
CA PHE A 16 9.97 -3.03 13.65
C PHE A 16 8.88 -2.25 12.92
N TRP A 17 7.61 -2.33 13.36
CA TRP A 17 6.42 -1.62 12.84
C TRP A 17 6.65 -0.53 11.75
N PRO A 18 6.01 -0.58 10.57
CA PRO A 18 5.30 -1.71 9.95
C PRO A 18 6.18 -2.44 8.92
N GLY A 19 6.21 -3.78 8.98
CA GLY A 19 6.54 -4.67 7.87
C GLY A 19 8.01 -4.74 7.44
N GLU A 20 8.91 -5.04 8.39
CA GLU A 20 10.37 -5.35 8.35
C GLU A 20 11.22 -4.76 7.18
N TYR A 21 10.83 -4.98 5.93
CA TYR A 21 11.45 -4.42 4.73
C TYR A 21 10.43 -3.71 3.85
N GLN A 22 10.07 -2.49 4.25
CA GLN A 22 9.33 -1.57 3.39
C GLN A 22 10.26 -0.87 2.40
N ARG A 23 9.80 -0.75 1.15
CA ARG A 23 10.43 0.06 0.12
C ARG A 23 9.53 1.22 -0.24
N ASN A 24 10.10 2.42 -0.17
CA ASN A 24 9.46 3.62 -0.67
C ASN A 24 9.97 3.88 -2.10
N TYR A 25 9.04 3.93 -3.05
CA TYR A 25 9.30 4.25 -4.44
C TYR A 25 8.81 5.67 -4.71
N THR A 26 9.75 6.60 -4.88
CA THR A 26 9.47 7.98 -5.27
C THR A 26 9.94 8.22 -6.69
N LEU A 27 9.01 8.57 -7.58
CA LEU A 27 9.35 8.90 -8.96
C LEU A 27 9.92 10.33 -9.02
N VAL A 28 11.20 10.41 -9.39
CA VAL A 28 11.94 11.67 -9.48
C VAL A 28 11.93 12.20 -10.91
N ARG A 29 11.45 13.42 -11.05
CA ARG A 29 11.29 14.13 -12.31
C ARG A 29 12.61 14.79 -12.73
N HIS A 30 13.16 14.39 -13.87
CA HIS A 30 14.30 15.11 -14.47
C HIS A 30 13.90 16.54 -14.88
N GLY A 31 14.84 17.49 -14.74
CA GLY A 31 14.71 18.83 -15.32
C GLY A 31 14.76 18.80 -16.86
N HIS A 32 14.34 19.88 -17.50
CA HIS A 32 14.31 19.98 -18.97
C HIS A 32 15.69 19.95 -19.64
N THR A 33 16.76 20.25 -18.89
CA THR A 33 18.10 20.48 -19.44
C THR A 33 19.05 19.30 -19.34
N ASP A 34 18.81 18.33 -18.43
CA ASP A 34 19.62 17.12 -18.32
C ASP A 34 18.78 15.92 -17.86
N LYS A 35 18.56 14.96 -18.78
CA LYS A 35 17.84 13.71 -18.53
C LYS A 35 18.73 12.61 -17.91
N ARG A 36 20.03 12.85 -17.75
CA ARG A 36 21.00 11.84 -17.27
C ARG A 36 21.41 12.05 -15.82
N HIS A 37 21.21 13.24 -15.27
CA HIS A 37 21.57 13.56 -13.89
C HIS A 37 20.33 13.72 -13.00
N VAL A 38 20.38 13.10 -11.82
CA VAL A 38 19.42 13.31 -10.73
C VAL A 38 20.18 14.01 -9.61
N SER A 39 19.81 15.26 -9.30
CA SER A 39 20.42 15.98 -8.18
C SER A 39 19.74 15.61 -6.85
N PRO A 40 20.41 15.78 -5.69
CA PRO A 40 19.77 15.60 -4.39
C PRO A 40 18.50 16.45 -4.22
N GLN A 41 18.49 17.68 -4.76
CA GLN A 41 17.32 18.55 -4.74
C GLN A 41 16.13 17.94 -5.50
N MET A 42 16.38 17.33 -6.66
CA MET A 42 15.32 16.64 -7.42
C MET A 42 14.73 15.46 -6.63
N VAL A 43 15.54 14.75 -5.84
CA VAL A 43 15.05 13.68 -4.97
C VAL A 43 14.13 14.24 -3.88
N VAL A 44 14.54 15.32 -3.21
CA VAL A 44 13.73 15.99 -2.18
C VAL A 44 12.43 16.54 -2.79
N ASP A 45 12.50 17.12 -3.98
CA ASP A 45 11.30 17.63 -4.67
C ASP A 45 10.38 16.49 -5.10
N GLY A 46 10.93 15.37 -5.57
CA GLY A 46 10.18 14.13 -5.79
C GLY A 46 9.42 13.68 -4.55
N LEU A 47 10.08 13.64 -3.38
CA LEU A 47 9.45 13.28 -2.12
C LEU A 47 8.30 14.24 -1.77
N ARG A 48 8.49 15.56 -2.01
CA ARG A 48 7.46 16.58 -1.78
C ARG A 48 6.28 16.49 -2.74
N THR A 49 6.48 16.00 -3.97
CA THR A 49 5.38 15.84 -4.92
C THR A 49 4.36 14.80 -4.47
N GLY A 50 4.76 13.86 -3.62
CA GLY A 50 3.91 12.75 -3.24
C GLY A 50 3.69 11.73 -4.37
N ASN A 51 4.46 11.79 -5.48
CA ASN A 51 4.48 10.75 -6.50
C ASN A 51 5.23 9.51 -5.99
N THR A 52 4.60 8.90 -5.00
CA THR A 52 5.19 7.92 -4.10
C THR A 52 4.21 6.79 -3.84
N TRP A 53 4.74 5.59 -3.78
CA TRP A 53 4.05 4.43 -3.25
C TRP A 53 5.04 3.61 -2.42
N VAL A 54 4.50 2.78 -1.53
CA VAL A 54 5.27 1.92 -0.65
C VAL A 54 4.89 0.47 -0.87
N ASP A 55 5.84 -0.42 -0.69
CA ASP A 55 5.71 -1.87 -0.83
C ASP A 55 6.34 -2.56 0.38
N SER A 56 5.74 -3.64 0.87
CA SER A 56 6.42 -4.57 1.76
C SER A 56 6.73 -5.88 1.06
N GLY A 57 7.90 -6.44 1.38
CA GLY A 57 8.28 -7.79 0.99
C GLY A 57 8.58 -8.01 -0.50
N GLN A 58 8.73 -6.93 -1.30
CA GLN A 58 8.88 -6.99 -2.76
C GLN A 58 7.67 -7.61 -3.45
N LEU A 59 6.47 -7.32 -2.93
CA LEU A 59 5.23 -7.82 -3.49
C LEU A 59 5.04 -7.30 -4.92
N ILE A 60 5.32 -6.02 -5.16
CA ILE A 60 5.35 -5.41 -6.49
C ILE A 60 6.63 -4.57 -6.67
N ASP A 61 7.06 -4.35 -7.91
CA ASP A 61 8.25 -3.52 -8.17
C ASP A 61 8.06 -2.42 -9.22
N ARG A 62 6.87 -2.35 -9.84
CA ARG A 62 6.45 -1.25 -10.70
C ARG A 62 5.00 -0.91 -10.44
N LEU A 63 4.69 0.37 -10.37
CA LEU A 63 3.33 0.89 -10.29
C LEU A 63 3.20 2.15 -11.14
N ALA A 64 2.13 2.22 -11.93
CA ALA A 64 1.60 3.45 -12.49
C ALA A 64 0.12 3.55 -12.14
N PHE A 65 -0.28 4.71 -11.64
CA PHE A 65 -1.65 4.99 -11.23
C PHE A 65 -2.03 6.36 -11.78
N VAL A 66 -3.00 6.38 -12.69
CA VAL A 66 -3.29 7.54 -13.54
C VAL A 66 -4.78 7.83 -13.50
N ALA A 67 -5.14 9.12 -13.44
CA ALA A 67 -6.51 9.58 -13.62
C ALA A 67 -6.56 10.66 -14.71
N CYS A 68 -7.48 10.50 -15.66
CA CYS A 68 -7.71 11.45 -16.75
C CYS A 68 -9.13 12.03 -16.68
N ALA A 69 -9.25 13.34 -16.88
CA ALA A 69 -10.55 13.99 -16.94
C ALA A 69 -11.25 13.67 -18.26
N VAL A 70 -12.53 13.33 -18.18
CA VAL A 70 -13.42 13.24 -19.34
C VAL A 70 -14.52 14.29 -19.15
N PRO A 71 -14.51 15.40 -19.91
CA PRO A 71 -15.50 16.45 -19.76
C PRO A 71 -16.93 15.92 -19.87
N PRO A 72 -17.93 16.58 -19.24
CA PRO A 72 -19.33 16.21 -19.39
C PRO A 72 -19.70 16.21 -20.86
N ARG A 73 -20.56 15.28 -21.29
CA ARG A 73 -21.09 15.26 -22.66
C ARG A 73 -21.83 16.57 -22.93
N VAL A 74 -21.16 17.53 -23.56
CA VAL A 74 -21.87 18.60 -24.25
C VAL A 74 -22.40 17.95 -25.52
N ALA A 75 -23.70 18.13 -25.79
CA ALA A 75 -24.33 17.60 -27.00
C ALA A 75 -23.42 17.85 -28.21
N ALA A 76 -23.14 16.78 -28.95
CA ALA A 76 -22.30 16.73 -30.13
C ALA A 76 -22.40 18.03 -30.94
N HIS A 77 -21.28 18.70 -31.22
CA HIS A 77 -21.06 19.50 -32.45
C HIS A 77 -19.68 20.18 -32.59
N THR A 78 -18.64 19.81 -31.84
CA THR A 78 -17.26 20.17 -32.22
C THR A 78 -16.28 19.06 -31.85
N GLY A 79 -15.75 18.39 -32.87
CA GLY A 79 -15.06 17.12 -32.73
C GLY A 79 -13.64 17.15 -32.17
N LYS A 80 -13.20 15.92 -31.85
CA LYS A 80 -11.83 15.37 -31.82
C LYS A 80 -10.89 15.86 -30.71
N PHE A 81 -10.88 15.09 -29.61
CA PHE A 81 -9.75 14.27 -29.09
C PHE A 81 -9.99 13.89 -27.62
N LEU A 82 -10.66 14.77 -26.86
CA LEU A 82 -10.95 14.59 -25.43
C LEU A 82 -12.22 13.79 -25.13
N GLU A 83 -13.16 13.70 -26.09
CA GLU A 83 -14.40 12.92 -25.97
C GLU A 83 -14.17 11.40 -26.06
N SER A 84 -13.01 10.95 -26.53
CA SER A 84 -12.73 9.55 -26.88
C SER A 84 -11.55 8.90 -26.13
N LEU A 85 -11.11 9.46 -24.99
CA LEU A 85 -10.21 8.71 -24.11
C LEU A 85 -11.02 7.56 -23.46
N GLY A 86 -11.07 6.45 -24.18
CA GLY A 86 -11.58 5.19 -23.67
C GLY A 86 -10.67 4.65 -22.57
N GLU A 87 -11.24 3.82 -21.70
CA GLU A 87 -10.52 3.14 -20.62
C GLU A 87 -9.23 2.45 -21.13
N ALA A 88 -9.30 1.82 -22.30
CA ALA A 88 -8.16 1.19 -22.96
C ALA A 88 -7.00 2.15 -23.31
N ALA A 89 -7.28 3.41 -23.68
CA ALA A 89 -6.24 4.38 -24.01
C ALA A 89 -5.49 4.85 -22.76
N VAL A 90 -6.22 5.07 -21.66
CA VAL A 90 -5.63 5.43 -20.36
C VAL A 90 -4.88 4.23 -19.76
N GLU A 91 -5.40 3.01 -19.93
CA GLU A 91 -4.72 1.78 -19.55
C GLU A 91 -3.41 1.56 -20.30
N ALA A 92 -3.38 1.82 -21.62
CA ALA A 92 -2.14 1.76 -22.40
C ALA A 92 -1.09 2.76 -21.93
N LYS A 93 -1.52 3.97 -21.52
CA LYS A 93 -0.64 4.99 -20.93
C LYS A 93 -0.07 4.54 -19.58
N ALA A 94 -0.91 4.03 -18.68
CA ALA A 94 -0.47 3.48 -17.40
C ALA A 94 0.53 2.33 -17.61
N LEU A 95 0.26 1.42 -18.55
CA LEU A 95 1.17 0.32 -18.85
C LEU A 95 2.53 0.79 -19.36
N LYS A 96 2.55 1.78 -20.28
CA LYS A 96 3.79 2.39 -20.77
C LYS A 96 4.58 3.02 -19.62
N ALA A 97 3.89 3.77 -18.76
CA ALA A 97 4.49 4.41 -17.59
C ALA A 97 5.11 3.39 -16.62
N ALA A 98 4.37 2.33 -16.26
CA ALA A 98 4.84 1.27 -15.36
C ALA A 98 6.04 0.50 -15.95
N ARG A 99 6.01 0.16 -17.25
CA ARG A 99 7.16 -0.49 -17.94
C ARG A 99 8.40 0.39 -17.99
N GLY A 100 8.21 1.68 -18.25
CA GLY A 100 9.30 2.65 -18.27
C GLY A 100 9.82 3.04 -16.88
N ASN A 101 9.12 2.66 -15.81
CA ASN A 101 9.33 3.22 -14.47
C ASN A 101 9.31 4.76 -14.48
N THR A 102 8.32 5.32 -15.16
CA THR A 102 8.15 6.77 -15.36
C THR A 102 6.73 7.18 -14.99
N ASP A 103 6.50 8.49 -14.87
CA ASP A 103 5.19 9.08 -14.70
C ASP A 103 4.54 9.57 -16.02
N ASP A 104 5.16 9.27 -17.17
CA ASP A 104 4.82 9.69 -18.55
C ASP A 104 4.17 11.09 -18.66
N ARG A 105 4.99 12.14 -18.73
CA ARG A 105 4.54 13.55 -18.81
C ARG A 105 3.75 13.92 -20.07
N ASP A 106 3.62 13.03 -21.04
CA ASP A 106 2.84 13.25 -22.27
C ASP A 106 1.36 12.85 -22.11
N MET A 107 0.89 12.73 -20.87
CA MET A 107 -0.51 12.46 -20.56
C MET A 107 -1.33 13.74 -20.41
N ASN A 108 -1.41 14.56 -21.47
CA ASN A 108 -2.26 15.76 -21.52
C ASN A 108 -3.65 15.50 -20.90
N GLY A 109 -3.97 16.22 -19.81
CA GLY A 109 -5.27 16.10 -19.13
C GLY A 109 -5.39 14.92 -18.17
N CYS A 110 -4.27 14.33 -17.77
CA CYS A 110 -4.18 13.29 -16.77
C CYS A 110 -3.15 13.64 -15.70
N VAL A 111 -3.32 13.05 -14.52
CA VAL A 111 -2.42 13.21 -13.38
C VAL A 111 -2.09 11.85 -12.76
N THR A 112 -1.05 11.82 -11.93
CA THR A 112 -0.61 10.64 -11.17
C THR A 112 -0.66 10.87 -9.66
N MET A 113 -0.20 9.88 -8.89
CA MET A 113 -0.07 9.92 -7.43
C MET A 113 0.55 11.24 -6.94
N GLY A 114 -0.01 11.79 -5.87
CA GLY A 114 0.47 13.04 -5.27
C GLY A 114 0.01 14.31 -5.98
N GLU A 115 -0.70 14.19 -7.10
CA GLU A 115 -1.19 15.33 -7.88
C GLU A 115 -2.70 15.49 -7.81
N LYS A 116 -3.16 16.64 -8.31
CA LYS A 116 -4.56 17.04 -8.36
C LYS A 116 -5.08 17.19 -9.79
N LEU A 117 -6.16 16.49 -10.09
CA LEU A 117 -6.95 16.67 -11.31
C LEU A 117 -8.09 17.67 -11.08
N GLU A 118 -8.09 18.79 -11.80
CA GLU A 118 -9.19 19.75 -11.75
C GLU A 118 -10.25 19.43 -12.80
N VAL A 119 -11.52 19.34 -12.38
CA VAL A 119 -12.65 18.98 -13.25
C VAL A 119 -13.86 19.90 -13.06
N LYS A 120 -14.72 19.99 -14.08
CA LYS A 120 -16.02 20.66 -13.95
C LYS A 120 -17.02 19.76 -13.21
N PRO A 121 -18.01 20.30 -12.49
CA PRO A 121 -19.12 19.50 -11.95
C PRO A 121 -19.76 18.63 -13.03
N GLY A 122 -20.04 17.37 -12.69
CA GLY A 122 -20.61 16.39 -13.61
C GLY A 122 -19.62 15.75 -14.59
N SER A 123 -18.31 16.05 -14.49
CA SER A 123 -17.31 15.37 -15.32
C SER A 123 -17.18 13.90 -14.93
N ASP A 124 -16.82 13.08 -15.92
CA ASP A 124 -16.36 11.72 -15.69
C ASP A 124 -14.83 11.74 -15.47
N ILE A 125 -14.31 10.72 -14.80
CA ILE A 125 -12.88 10.45 -14.69
C ILE A 125 -12.62 9.01 -15.07
N VAL A 126 -11.64 8.80 -15.94
CA VAL A 126 -11.12 7.47 -16.24
C VAL A 126 -9.85 7.26 -15.42
N VAL A 127 -9.84 6.19 -14.64
CA VAL A 127 -8.72 5.79 -13.81
C VAL A 127 -8.12 4.52 -14.38
N ALA A 128 -6.80 4.46 -14.49
CA ALA A 128 -6.09 3.25 -14.86
C ALA A 128 -4.93 2.96 -13.91
N ILE A 129 -4.68 1.67 -13.72
CA ILE A 129 -3.62 1.14 -12.88
C ILE A 129 -2.85 0.13 -13.73
N ALA A 130 -1.53 0.21 -13.68
CA ALA A 130 -0.65 -0.83 -14.18
C ALA A 130 0.36 -1.17 -13.10
N VAL A 131 0.47 -2.46 -12.78
CA VAL A 131 1.36 -2.97 -11.73
C VAL A 131 2.21 -4.11 -12.29
N ARG A 132 3.43 -4.27 -11.80
CA ARG A 132 4.23 -5.47 -12.03
C ARG A 132 4.31 -6.29 -10.75
N ASP A 133 3.76 -7.49 -10.84
CA ASP A 133 3.84 -8.58 -9.88
C ASP A 133 4.98 -9.50 -10.38
N PRO A 134 6.22 -9.30 -9.86
CA PRO A 134 7.42 -9.91 -10.42
C PRO A 134 7.48 -11.40 -10.09
N LYS A 135 7.90 -12.21 -11.06
CA LYS A 135 8.22 -13.61 -10.84
C LYS A 135 9.55 -13.75 -10.12
N GLY A 136 9.62 -14.76 -9.27
CA GLY A 136 10.85 -15.19 -8.63
C GLY A 136 10.89 -14.79 -7.16
N LYS A 137 12.12 -14.79 -6.62
CA LYS A 137 12.31 -14.75 -5.18
C LYS A 137 12.46 -13.34 -4.64
N SER A 138 11.74 -13.05 -3.56
CA SER A 138 11.92 -11.90 -2.72
C SER A 138 13.15 -12.06 -1.81
N TYR A 139 13.35 -11.03 -1.00
CA TYR A 139 14.38 -10.93 0.01
C TYR A 139 14.02 -11.63 1.32
N SER A 140 12.86 -12.27 1.39
CA SER A 140 12.53 -13.14 2.52
C SER A 140 13.62 -14.18 2.73
N PRO A 141 14.16 -14.37 3.94
CA PRO A 141 15.08 -15.45 4.21
C PRO A 141 14.38 -16.83 4.23
N TYR A 142 13.04 -16.84 4.18
CA TYR A 142 12.17 -17.99 4.39
C TYR A 142 11.60 -18.52 3.07
N SER A 143 11.83 -19.80 2.81
CA SER A 143 11.34 -20.50 1.61
C SER A 143 10.21 -21.49 1.89
N PHE A 144 9.79 -21.61 3.15
CA PHE A 144 8.66 -22.45 3.53
C PHE A 144 7.31 -21.77 3.21
N PRO A 145 6.21 -22.55 3.13
CA PRO A 145 4.89 -21.99 2.87
C PRO A 145 4.47 -20.97 3.92
N ASN A 146 3.90 -19.85 3.46
CA ASN A 146 3.37 -18.76 4.26
C ASN A 146 2.30 -19.29 5.24
N PRO A 147 2.54 -19.27 6.56
CA PRO A 147 1.61 -19.81 7.53
C PRO A 147 0.24 -19.13 7.53
N SER A 148 0.19 -17.84 7.23
CA SER A 148 -1.07 -17.08 7.16
C SER A 148 -1.94 -17.56 6.01
N LEU A 149 -1.35 -17.83 4.84
CA LEU A 149 -2.04 -18.40 3.67
C LEU A 149 -2.41 -19.88 3.84
N LEU A 150 -1.63 -20.65 4.60
CA LEU A 150 -1.96 -22.05 4.92
C LEU A 150 -3.30 -22.19 5.66
N GLN A 151 -3.70 -21.18 6.46
CA GLN A 151 -5.00 -21.16 7.15
C GLN A 151 -6.19 -21.26 6.19
N VAL A 152 -6.02 -20.82 4.95
CA VAL A 152 -7.03 -20.85 3.88
C VAL A 152 -6.68 -21.83 2.76
N GLY A 153 -5.77 -22.77 3.01
CA GLY A 153 -5.41 -23.83 2.08
C GLY A 153 -4.52 -23.41 0.91
N ILE A 154 -3.90 -22.23 0.97
CA ILE A 154 -2.99 -21.73 -0.06
C ILE A 154 -1.55 -22.06 0.34
N THR A 155 -0.87 -22.86 -0.48
CA THR A 155 0.54 -23.19 -0.30
C THR A 155 1.40 -22.30 -1.18
N GLN A 156 1.91 -21.21 -0.62
CA GLN A 156 2.77 -20.24 -1.30
C GLN A 156 4.01 -19.96 -0.46
N PRO A 157 5.25 -20.08 -0.98
CA PRO A 157 6.46 -19.76 -0.23
C PRO A 157 6.51 -18.29 0.22
N LEU A 158 7.07 -18.03 1.40
CA LEU A 158 7.30 -16.66 1.89
C LEU A 158 8.29 -15.86 1.02
N ASP A 159 9.21 -16.54 0.32
CA ASP A 159 10.13 -15.91 -0.62
C ASP A 159 9.58 -15.80 -2.03
N GLU A 160 8.37 -16.26 -2.32
CA GLU A 160 7.73 -16.09 -3.64
C GLU A 160 6.32 -15.52 -3.46
N PRO A 161 6.20 -14.28 -2.93
CA PRO A 161 4.90 -13.66 -2.74
C PRO A 161 4.24 -13.38 -4.09
N VAL A 162 2.92 -13.53 -4.13
CA VAL A 162 2.07 -13.23 -5.28
C VAL A 162 1.06 -12.18 -4.87
N LEU A 163 0.88 -11.16 -5.71
CA LEU A 163 -0.19 -10.18 -5.53
C LEU A 163 -1.56 -10.85 -5.71
N ASP A 164 -2.40 -10.83 -4.67
CA ASP A 164 -3.76 -11.38 -4.69
C ASP A 164 -4.75 -10.39 -5.30
N HIS A 165 -4.76 -9.16 -4.77
CA HIS A 165 -5.71 -8.13 -5.19
C HIS A 165 -5.17 -6.70 -5.03
N ILE A 166 -5.86 -5.76 -5.66
CA ILE A 166 -5.70 -4.31 -5.53
C ILE A 166 -7.07 -3.70 -5.24
N ASP A 167 -7.17 -3.02 -4.11
CA ASP A 167 -8.32 -2.20 -3.74
C ASP A 167 -8.12 -0.75 -4.16
N VAL A 168 -9.17 -0.21 -4.75
CA VAL A 168 -9.34 1.21 -5.01
C VAL A 168 -10.14 1.82 -3.86
N ILE A 169 -9.49 2.67 -3.09
CA ILE A 169 -10.12 3.41 -1.99
C ILE A 169 -10.45 4.81 -2.45
N ARG A 170 -11.68 5.26 -2.23
CA ARG A 170 -12.14 6.61 -2.54
C ARG A 170 -12.72 7.26 -1.29
N GLY A 171 -12.41 8.55 -1.09
CA GLY A 171 -13.00 9.37 -0.04
C GLY A 171 -13.18 10.81 -0.50
N LYS A 172 -14.09 11.54 0.13
CA LYS A 172 -14.29 12.98 -0.11
C LYS A 172 -13.17 13.79 0.53
N VAL A 173 -12.85 14.91 -0.09
CA VAL A 173 -12.01 15.95 0.53
C VAL A 173 -12.93 16.87 1.33
N SER A 174 -12.74 16.90 2.65
CA SER A 174 -13.54 17.69 3.59
C SER A 174 -13.00 19.10 3.82
N GLY A 175 -11.83 19.42 3.25
CA GLY A 175 -11.18 20.73 3.36
C GLY A 175 -10.00 20.72 4.34
N TYR A 176 -9.37 21.89 4.48
CA TYR A 176 -8.22 22.07 5.36
C TYR A 176 -8.64 22.07 6.84
N LYS A 177 -7.83 21.42 7.67
CA LYS A 177 -7.89 21.55 9.13
C LYS A 177 -6.83 22.54 9.58
N SER A 178 -7.23 23.57 10.33
CA SER A 178 -6.28 24.51 10.93
C SER A 178 -5.44 23.79 11.99
N PRO A 179 -4.10 23.96 12.02
CA PRO A 179 -3.27 23.45 13.12
C PRO A 179 -3.69 23.92 14.51
N THR A 180 -4.43 25.03 14.59
CA THR A 180 -4.98 25.57 15.85
C THR A 180 -6.36 25.02 16.21
N ALA A 181 -6.99 24.22 15.35
CA ALA A 181 -8.28 23.63 15.64
C ALA A 181 -8.16 22.58 16.75
N ALA A 182 -9.12 22.57 17.69
CA ALA A 182 -9.12 21.64 18.80
C ALA A 182 -9.14 20.16 18.37
N ASP A 183 -9.65 19.88 17.17
CA ASP A 183 -9.75 18.54 16.59
C ASP A 183 -8.63 18.23 15.58
N TYR A 184 -7.61 19.09 15.45
CA TYR A 184 -6.47 18.90 14.52
C TYR A 184 -5.60 17.68 14.89
N ALA A 185 -5.48 17.41 16.19
CA ALA A 185 -4.77 16.26 16.72
C ALA A 185 -5.55 15.69 17.92
N GLY A 186 -5.32 14.42 18.23
CA GLY A 186 -5.91 13.76 19.37
C GLY A 186 -5.25 12.42 19.63
N ALA A 187 -5.41 11.89 20.84
CA ALA A 187 -4.95 10.55 21.17
C ALA A 187 -5.78 9.51 20.42
N TRP A 188 -5.12 8.46 19.92
CA TRP A 188 -5.84 7.32 19.40
C TRP A 188 -6.64 6.64 20.54
N PRO A 189 -7.86 6.13 20.30
CA PRO A 189 -8.66 5.49 21.33
C PRO A 189 -8.09 4.16 21.81
N ASP A 190 -8.23 3.88 23.11
CA ASP A 190 -7.71 2.66 23.74
C ASP A 190 -8.59 1.43 23.49
N ASP A 191 -9.89 1.63 23.20
CA ASP A 191 -10.83 0.56 22.87
C ASP A 191 -10.51 -0.18 21.57
N TRP A 192 -9.51 0.30 20.83
CA TRP A 192 -8.93 -0.38 19.68
C TRP A 192 -7.95 -1.50 20.09
N VAL A 193 -7.38 -1.43 21.30
CA VAL A 193 -6.44 -2.40 21.89
C VAL A 193 -7.13 -3.27 22.97
N ASP A 194 -7.93 -2.66 23.85
CA ASP A 194 -8.30 -3.23 25.16
C ASP A 194 -9.49 -4.24 25.14
N MET A 195 -10.09 -4.53 23.98
CA MET A 195 -11.27 -5.42 23.91
C MET A 195 -11.24 -6.35 22.71
N ALA A 196 -10.35 -7.34 22.71
CA ALA A 196 -10.08 -8.21 21.57
C ALA A 196 -11.25 -9.16 21.23
N ASN A 197 -12.18 -8.70 20.39
CA ASN A 197 -12.94 -9.57 19.50
C ASN A 197 -12.20 -9.60 18.15
N PRO A 198 -11.64 -10.76 17.72
CA PRO A 198 -10.80 -10.87 16.53
C PRO A 198 -11.51 -10.60 15.20
N GLN A 199 -12.83 -10.44 15.18
CA GLN A 199 -13.62 -10.20 13.97
C GLN A 199 -14.45 -8.91 14.03
N GLN A 200 -14.31 -8.10 15.08
CA GLN A 200 -15.13 -6.90 15.22
C GLN A 200 -14.40 -5.66 14.68
N LEU A 201 -15.01 -5.04 13.67
CA LEU A 201 -14.62 -3.71 13.22
C LEU A 201 -14.69 -2.74 14.40
N ARG A 202 -13.58 -2.07 14.67
CA ARG A 202 -13.48 -1.08 15.73
C ARG A 202 -14.31 0.15 15.37
N SER A 203 -15.00 0.71 16.36
CA SER A 203 -15.79 1.91 16.15
C SER A 203 -14.88 3.11 15.86
N LEU A 204 -15.26 3.91 14.87
CA LEU A 204 -14.64 5.22 14.63
C LEU A 204 -15.21 6.30 15.56
N ALA A 205 -16.17 6.00 16.43
CA ALA A 205 -16.86 6.99 17.26
C ALA A 205 -15.91 7.74 18.21
N THR A 206 -14.92 7.04 18.75
CA THR A 206 -13.92 7.58 19.68
C THR A 206 -12.69 8.16 18.96
N VAL A 207 -12.47 7.79 17.69
CA VAL A 207 -11.30 8.22 16.90
C VAL A 207 -11.35 9.73 16.65
N PRO A 208 -10.26 10.48 16.92
CA PRO A 208 -10.19 11.92 16.68
C PRO A 208 -10.61 12.29 15.26
N ALA A 209 -11.36 13.39 15.11
CA ALA A 209 -11.92 13.77 13.81
C ALA A 209 -10.85 14.00 12.73
N ALA A 210 -9.67 14.54 13.07
CA ALA A 210 -8.57 14.67 12.11
C ALA A 210 -7.90 13.33 11.72
N ALA A 211 -8.09 12.27 12.49
CA ALA A 211 -7.50 10.95 12.24
C ALA A 211 -8.40 10.01 11.42
N LYS A 212 -9.61 10.46 11.04
CA LYS A 212 -10.57 9.65 10.27
C LYS A 212 -11.17 10.40 9.10
N ASN A 213 -11.55 9.64 8.07
CA ASN A 213 -12.41 10.11 6.99
C ASN A 213 -13.50 9.06 6.77
N GLU A 214 -14.69 9.31 7.32
CA GLU A 214 -15.83 8.38 7.28
C GLU A 214 -16.42 8.19 5.89
N THR A 215 -15.98 8.97 4.90
CA THR A 215 -16.38 8.80 3.50
C THR A 215 -15.44 7.88 2.73
N ALA A 216 -14.30 7.50 3.32
CA ALA A 216 -13.34 6.59 2.73
C ALA A 216 -13.90 5.17 2.68
N SER A 217 -13.92 4.56 1.50
CA SER A 217 -14.36 3.17 1.32
C SER A 217 -13.67 2.54 0.12
N VAL A 218 -13.56 1.21 0.14
CA VAL A 218 -13.20 0.44 -1.06
C VAL A 218 -14.36 0.56 -2.06
N VAL A 219 -14.08 1.14 -3.22
CA VAL A 219 -15.09 1.33 -4.28
C VAL A 219 -14.93 0.33 -5.43
N LYS A 220 -13.78 -0.34 -5.51
CA LYS A 220 -13.51 -1.39 -6.49
C LYS A 220 -12.36 -2.25 -6.01
N THR A 221 -12.44 -3.57 -6.24
CA THR A 221 -11.35 -4.51 -6.02
C THR A 221 -11.01 -5.18 -7.35
N PHE A 222 -9.73 -5.24 -7.69
CA PHE A 222 -9.20 -5.95 -8.84
C PHE A 222 -8.37 -7.14 -8.37
N ASN A 223 -8.47 -8.28 -9.04
CA ASN A 223 -7.78 -9.52 -8.70
C ASN A 223 -7.55 -10.35 -9.97
N GLY A 224 -7.08 -11.59 -9.80
CA GLY A 224 -6.82 -12.56 -10.86
C GLY A 224 -7.93 -12.73 -11.91
N SER A 225 -9.18 -12.46 -11.54
CA SER A 225 -10.35 -12.59 -12.43
C SER A 225 -10.78 -11.29 -13.13
N THR A 226 -10.31 -10.13 -12.66
CA THR A 226 -10.83 -8.81 -13.07
C THR A 226 -9.78 -7.86 -13.65
N TRP A 227 -8.48 -8.10 -13.39
CA TRP A 227 -7.42 -7.41 -14.13
C TRP A 227 -7.09 -8.11 -15.45
N ASN A 228 -6.46 -7.37 -16.36
CA ASN A 228 -5.90 -7.90 -17.60
C ASN A 228 -4.42 -8.27 -17.36
N THR A 229 -4.09 -9.56 -17.51
CA THR A 229 -2.68 -9.99 -17.54
C THR A 229 -2.10 -9.77 -18.93
N GLN A 230 -0.98 -9.04 -19.03
CA GLN A 230 -0.40 -8.69 -20.32
C GLN A 230 0.20 -9.93 -21.03
N ARG A 231 -0.25 -10.19 -22.26
CA ARG A 231 0.04 -11.43 -23.02
C ARG A 231 1.55 -11.68 -23.21
N HIS A 232 2.29 -10.64 -23.56
CA HIS A 232 3.73 -10.72 -23.85
C HIS A 232 4.61 -10.42 -22.63
N ASP A 233 3.99 -10.18 -21.46
CA ASP A 233 4.68 -9.72 -20.27
C ASP A 233 3.81 -10.02 -19.03
N ARG A 234 3.69 -11.31 -18.69
CA ARG A 234 2.68 -11.81 -17.74
C ARG A 234 2.83 -11.28 -16.30
N GLU A 235 3.96 -10.67 -15.97
CA GLU A 235 4.18 -10.01 -14.68
C GLU A 235 3.34 -8.73 -14.57
N PHE A 236 3.10 -8.04 -15.70
CA PHE A 236 2.27 -6.84 -15.70
C PHE A 236 0.78 -7.16 -15.71
N LYS A 237 0.06 -6.54 -14.78
CA LYS A 237 -1.40 -6.53 -14.69
C LYS A 237 -1.88 -5.11 -14.96
N THR A 238 -2.91 -4.97 -15.78
CA THR A 238 -3.53 -3.67 -16.10
C THR A 238 -5.02 -3.69 -15.82
N MET A 239 -5.53 -2.56 -15.38
CA MET A 239 -6.95 -2.43 -15.06
C MET A 239 -7.37 -0.97 -15.17
N SER A 240 -8.64 -0.77 -15.51
CA SER A 240 -9.20 0.56 -15.66
C SER A 240 -10.67 0.58 -15.24
N PHE A 241 -11.15 1.77 -14.89
CA PHE A 241 -12.55 2.01 -14.57
C PHE A 241 -12.89 3.49 -14.70
N ARG A 242 -14.19 3.78 -14.74
CA ARG A 242 -14.72 5.13 -14.82
C ARG A 242 -15.48 5.52 -13.56
N ILE A 243 -15.16 6.68 -13.00
CA ILE A 243 -15.96 7.36 -11.99
C ILE A 243 -16.82 8.38 -12.72
N ARG A 244 -18.15 8.23 -12.65
CA ARG A 244 -19.07 9.06 -13.43
C ARG A 244 -19.61 10.26 -12.67
N GLY A 245 -19.86 11.35 -13.39
CA GLY A 245 -20.69 12.47 -12.92
C GLY A 245 -20.27 13.07 -11.58
N ILE A 246 -18.97 13.33 -11.40
CA ILE A 246 -18.42 13.73 -10.10
C ILE A 246 -18.88 15.15 -9.74
N GLN A 247 -19.41 15.30 -8.53
CA GLN A 247 -19.95 16.57 -8.01
C GLN A 247 -19.11 17.15 -6.87
N ASN A 248 -18.36 16.32 -6.14
CA ASN A 248 -17.62 16.72 -4.95
C ASN A 248 -16.14 16.41 -5.11
N SER A 249 -15.30 17.29 -4.58
CA SER A 249 -13.86 17.03 -4.47
C SER A 249 -13.58 15.79 -3.61
N GLN A 250 -12.60 15.02 -4.04
CA GLN A 250 -12.37 13.67 -3.53
C GLN A 250 -10.94 13.23 -3.82
N TYR A 251 -10.57 12.06 -3.31
CA TYR A 251 -9.33 11.39 -3.66
C TYR A 251 -9.59 9.93 -3.99
N VAL A 252 -8.65 9.35 -4.73
CA VAL A 252 -8.58 7.92 -5.00
C VAL A 252 -7.18 7.46 -4.65
N ARG A 253 -7.04 6.38 -3.89
CA ARG A 253 -5.75 5.76 -3.55
C ARG A 253 -5.83 4.25 -3.71
N LEU A 254 -4.68 3.60 -3.78
CA LEU A 254 -4.59 2.15 -3.90
C LEU A 254 -4.04 1.55 -2.61
N ARG A 255 -4.54 0.36 -2.29
CA ARG A 255 -3.80 -0.64 -1.52
C ARG A 255 -3.84 -1.96 -2.27
N GLY A 256 -2.89 -2.84 -2.05
CA GLY A 256 -3.01 -4.23 -2.49
C GLY A 256 -2.22 -5.14 -1.57
N SER A 257 -2.51 -6.44 -1.64
CA SER A 257 -1.96 -7.41 -0.70
C SER A 257 -1.73 -8.77 -1.35
N ASN A 258 -0.86 -9.59 -0.74
CA ASN A 258 -0.78 -11.02 -1.02
C ASN A 258 -1.85 -11.82 -0.25
N MET A 259 -2.55 -11.20 0.70
CA MET A 259 -3.61 -11.83 1.47
C MET A 259 -4.96 -11.72 0.75
N PRO A 260 -5.65 -12.84 0.51
CA PRO A 260 -7.06 -12.84 0.16
C PRO A 260 -7.93 -12.17 1.23
N ALA A 261 -9.19 -11.90 0.90
CA ALA A 261 -10.19 -11.59 1.91
C ALA A 261 -10.47 -12.80 2.83
N ALA A 262 -10.87 -12.51 4.06
CA ALA A 262 -11.23 -13.50 5.09
C ALA A 262 -10.09 -14.46 5.51
N VAL A 263 -8.83 -14.02 5.45
CA VAL A 263 -7.72 -14.78 6.04
C VAL A 263 -7.78 -14.59 7.56
N PRO A 264 -7.98 -15.65 8.36
CA PRO A 264 -8.12 -15.52 9.81
C PRO A 264 -6.95 -14.74 10.42
N PHE A 265 -7.30 -13.75 11.24
CA PHE A 265 -6.38 -12.86 11.96
C PHE A 265 -5.57 -11.87 11.11
N GLU A 266 -5.64 -11.95 9.78
CA GLU A 266 -4.93 -11.04 8.86
C GLU A 266 -5.91 -10.09 8.13
N THR A 267 -7.00 -10.62 7.58
CA THR A 267 -7.98 -9.83 6.82
C THR A 267 -9.43 -10.16 7.18
N ASP A 268 -10.28 -9.14 7.15
CA ASP A 268 -11.72 -9.30 7.32
C ASP A 268 -12.40 -9.86 6.04
N VAL A 269 -13.71 -10.12 6.10
CA VAL A 269 -14.50 -10.64 4.97
C VAL A 269 -14.54 -9.71 3.75
N SER A 270 -14.16 -8.45 3.92
CA SER A 270 -14.07 -7.45 2.85
C SER A 270 -12.63 -7.21 2.39
N GLY A 271 -11.65 -7.96 2.91
CA GLY A 271 -10.23 -7.78 2.60
C GLY A 271 -9.58 -6.59 3.29
N ASN A 272 -10.21 -5.98 4.31
CA ASN A 272 -9.52 -4.98 5.11
C ASN A 272 -8.50 -5.65 6.04
N PRO A 273 -7.32 -5.02 6.25
CA PRO A 273 -6.35 -5.52 7.21
C PRO A 273 -6.96 -5.53 8.61
N LEU A 274 -6.72 -6.62 9.33
CA LEU A 274 -6.94 -6.71 10.77
C LEU A 274 -5.72 -6.13 11.50
N SER A 275 -5.81 -6.01 12.81
CA SER A 275 -4.71 -5.51 13.61
C SER A 275 -3.65 -6.59 13.83
N ASP A 276 -2.37 -6.20 13.73
CA ASP A 276 -1.18 -7.06 13.96
C ASP A 276 -1.06 -7.58 15.41
N LEU A 277 -2.03 -7.28 16.29
CA LEU A 277 -2.11 -7.84 17.64
C LEU A 277 -1.97 -9.37 17.65
N TRP A 278 -2.45 -10.05 16.60
CA TRP A 278 -2.48 -11.52 16.52
C TRP A 278 -1.14 -12.17 16.16
N THR A 279 -0.16 -11.35 15.81
CA THR A 279 1.23 -11.73 15.52
C THR A 279 2.22 -10.98 16.42
N ASN A 280 1.72 -10.13 17.32
CA ASN A 280 2.54 -9.42 18.29
C ASN A 280 2.86 -10.31 19.50
N SER A 281 4.15 -10.50 19.76
CA SER A 281 4.63 -11.34 20.87
C SER A 281 4.84 -10.59 22.18
N GLY A 282 4.87 -9.25 22.16
CA GLY A 282 5.13 -8.44 23.35
C GLY A 282 3.89 -8.25 24.24
N ALA A 283 4.13 -8.03 25.53
CA ALA A 283 3.11 -7.70 26.51
C ALA A 283 2.49 -6.33 26.21
N ILE A 284 1.20 -6.23 26.50
CA ILE A 284 0.45 -4.98 26.43
C ILE A 284 0.28 -4.48 27.87
N ASN A 285 0.85 -3.32 28.15
CA ASN A 285 0.78 -2.69 29.47
C ASN A 285 -0.43 -1.78 29.58
N ALA A 286 -1.02 -1.72 30.77
CA ALA A 286 -2.04 -0.74 31.11
C ALA A 286 -1.46 0.68 31.02
N LYS A 287 -2.19 1.58 30.35
CA LYS A 287 -1.73 2.91 29.92
C LYS A 287 -1.12 3.82 31.01
N ASN A 288 -1.50 3.60 32.27
CA ASN A 288 -1.13 4.44 33.42
C ASN A 288 -0.34 3.69 34.51
N SER A 289 0.13 2.48 34.24
CA SER A 289 0.90 1.70 35.21
C SER A 289 1.88 0.75 34.54
N SER A 290 2.83 0.23 35.31
CA SER A 290 3.65 -0.91 34.86
C SER A 290 2.90 -2.25 34.93
N ALA A 291 1.58 -2.24 35.18
CA ALA A 291 0.79 -3.45 35.22
C ALA A 291 0.50 -3.94 33.79
N ILE A 292 0.68 -5.23 33.58
CA ILE A 292 0.44 -5.91 32.31
C ILE A 292 -1.06 -6.19 32.18
N GLU A 293 -1.68 -5.72 31.10
CA GLU A 293 -3.07 -6.05 30.74
C GLU A 293 -3.14 -7.39 30.01
N PHE A 294 -2.24 -7.61 29.03
CA PHE A 294 -2.05 -8.88 28.35
C PHE A 294 -0.58 -9.30 28.43
N PRO A 295 -0.27 -10.50 28.96
CA PRO A 295 1.11 -10.98 29.04
C PRO A 295 1.73 -11.25 27.66
N ASP A 296 3.05 -11.35 27.62
CA ASP A 296 3.79 -11.72 26.41
C ASP A 296 3.15 -12.95 25.75
N ALA A 297 3.08 -12.91 24.41
CA ALA A 297 2.51 -13.94 23.55
C ALA A 297 1.02 -14.29 23.78
N ALA A 298 0.28 -13.58 24.65
CA ALA A 298 -1.13 -13.87 24.94
C ALA A 298 -2.05 -13.73 23.72
N MET A 299 -1.65 -12.91 22.75
CA MET A 299 -2.44 -12.57 21.56
C MET A 299 -2.08 -13.40 20.33
N LEU A 300 -1.03 -14.21 20.36
CA LEU A 300 -0.62 -14.98 19.18
C LEU A 300 -1.68 -16.02 18.79
N ARG A 301 -2.07 -16.05 17.51
CA ARG A 301 -3.12 -16.96 17.02
C ARG A 301 -2.73 -17.83 15.83
N ILE A 302 -1.76 -17.41 15.02
CA ILE A 302 -1.40 -18.12 13.78
C ILE A 302 -0.26 -19.12 14.08
N PRO A 303 -0.48 -20.44 13.98
CA PRO A 303 0.57 -21.42 14.21
C PRO A 303 1.58 -21.47 13.05
N CYS A 304 2.87 -21.56 13.36
CA CYS A 304 3.88 -21.95 12.39
C CYS A 304 4.22 -23.42 12.57
N THR A 305 3.80 -24.27 11.63
CA THR A 305 3.91 -25.74 11.74
C THR A 305 4.91 -26.38 10.79
N THR A 306 5.48 -25.62 9.84
CA THR A 306 6.40 -26.18 8.84
C THR A 306 7.70 -26.66 9.47
N VAL A 307 7.99 -27.93 9.31
CA VAL A 307 9.26 -28.56 9.72
C VAL A 307 10.26 -28.46 8.57
N GLY A 308 11.43 -27.89 8.87
CA GLY A 308 12.51 -27.71 7.91
C GLY A 308 13.79 -28.43 8.32
N THR A 309 14.68 -28.64 7.37
CA THR A 309 16.00 -29.25 7.57
C THR A 309 17.12 -28.21 7.67
N GLN A 310 16.87 -27.00 7.16
CA GLN A 310 17.77 -25.84 7.12
C GLN A 310 17.27 -24.73 8.04
N VAL A 311 17.06 -25.06 9.31
CA VAL A 311 16.68 -24.09 10.35
C VAL A 311 17.88 -23.78 11.23
N PRO A 312 18.50 -22.59 11.12
CA PRO A 312 19.68 -22.27 11.93
C PRO A 312 19.36 -22.26 13.43
N ALA A 313 20.34 -22.66 14.24
CA ALA A 313 20.24 -22.54 15.69
C ALA A 313 20.12 -21.07 16.13
N ASN A 314 19.55 -20.84 17.31
CA ASN A 314 19.49 -19.50 17.90
C ASN A 314 20.90 -18.93 18.09
N GLY A 315 21.10 -17.65 17.78
CA GLY A 315 22.40 -16.96 17.85
C GLY A 315 23.38 -17.25 16.71
N THR A 316 23.06 -18.14 15.77
CA THR A 316 23.91 -18.37 14.57
C THR A 316 23.64 -17.29 13.54
N LEU A 317 24.63 -16.47 13.16
CA LEU A 317 24.44 -15.41 12.15
C LEU A 317 23.91 -15.95 10.82
N TYR A 318 22.80 -15.38 10.34
CA TYR A 318 22.25 -15.67 9.01
C TYR A 318 22.27 -14.42 8.11
N THR A 319 23.25 -14.35 7.21
CA THR A 319 23.38 -13.22 6.26
C THR A 319 22.57 -13.43 4.97
N GLY A 320 22.10 -14.65 4.72
CA GLY A 320 21.47 -15.05 3.47
C GLY A 320 22.39 -15.06 2.24
N VAL A 321 23.70 -14.83 2.41
CA VAL A 321 24.71 -14.87 1.32
C VAL A 321 25.50 -16.16 1.43
N GLY A 322 25.44 -17.01 0.40
CA GLY A 322 26.15 -18.30 0.38
C GLY A 322 25.60 -19.36 1.35
N VAL A 323 24.46 -19.09 1.98
CA VAL A 323 23.75 -20.00 2.90
C VAL A 323 22.39 -20.36 2.29
N PRO A 324 21.92 -21.62 2.39
CA PRO A 324 20.58 -22.00 1.95
C PRO A 324 19.49 -21.17 2.64
N LYS A 325 18.35 -20.98 1.95
CA LYS A 325 17.16 -20.38 2.55
C LYS A 325 16.65 -21.23 3.71
N ILE A 326 15.99 -20.57 4.67
CA ILE A 326 15.38 -21.24 5.82
C ILE A 326 14.09 -21.92 5.34
N ASP A 327 14.00 -23.23 5.50
CA ASP A 327 12.96 -24.10 4.91
C ASP A 327 11.92 -24.58 5.94
N GLY A 328 11.93 -24.02 7.16
CA GLY A 328 10.94 -24.32 8.20
C GLY A 328 10.83 -23.22 9.23
N CYS A 329 9.86 -23.37 10.12
CA CYS A 329 9.56 -22.40 11.17
C CYS A 329 10.81 -22.11 12.01
N PRO A 330 11.28 -20.85 12.11
CA PRO A 330 12.52 -20.51 12.79
C PRO A 330 12.52 -20.82 14.29
N ASN A 331 13.70 -21.09 14.84
CA ASN A 331 13.89 -21.43 16.25
C ASN A 331 13.67 -20.26 17.23
N HIS A 332 13.67 -19.02 16.74
CA HIS A 332 13.45 -17.82 17.53
C HIS A 332 11.98 -17.41 17.64
N LEU A 333 11.08 -18.08 16.92
CA LEU A 333 9.65 -17.80 17.05
C LEU A 333 9.15 -18.12 18.47
N PRO A 334 8.23 -17.32 19.01
CA PRO A 334 7.64 -17.56 20.32
C PRO A 334 6.87 -18.89 20.33
N VAL A 335 6.91 -19.58 21.48
CA VAL A 335 6.26 -20.87 21.68
C VAL A 335 5.14 -20.71 22.69
N VAL A 336 3.91 -21.04 22.29
CA VAL A 336 2.73 -21.06 23.15
C VAL A 336 2.23 -22.50 23.23
N ASN A 337 2.15 -23.08 24.43
CA ASN A 337 1.70 -24.47 24.64
C ASN A 337 2.45 -25.51 23.78
N GLY A 338 3.76 -25.31 23.58
CA GLY A 338 4.60 -26.20 22.77
C GLY A 338 4.51 -25.97 21.25
N GLN A 339 3.68 -25.03 20.79
CA GLN A 339 3.52 -24.68 19.38
C GLN A 339 4.25 -23.38 19.05
N ARG A 340 5.06 -23.37 17.99
CA ARG A 340 5.62 -22.12 17.44
C ARG A 340 4.50 -21.30 16.82
N MET A 341 4.49 -20.00 17.11
CA MET A 341 3.50 -19.06 16.60
C MET A 341 4.17 -18.07 15.66
N VAL A 342 3.44 -17.62 14.63
CA VAL A 342 3.88 -16.56 13.74
C VAL A 342 4.01 -15.26 14.54
N ALA A 343 5.20 -14.67 14.48
CA ALA A 343 5.54 -13.39 15.08
C ALA A 343 6.80 -12.84 14.38
N PHE A 344 7.23 -11.64 14.78
CA PHE A 344 8.48 -11.02 14.35
C PHE A 344 8.64 -10.96 12.82
N ASP A 345 9.82 -11.33 12.33
CA ASP A 345 10.17 -11.39 10.91
C ASP A 345 9.23 -12.30 10.11
N VAL A 346 8.85 -13.48 10.61
CA VAL A 346 7.92 -14.37 9.87
C VAL A 346 6.57 -13.69 9.67
N ALA A 347 6.05 -12.96 10.64
CA ALA A 347 4.82 -12.19 10.47
C ALA A 347 5.00 -11.11 9.38
N ALA A 348 6.10 -10.36 9.43
CA ALA A 348 6.39 -9.29 8.48
C ALA A 348 6.59 -9.77 7.02
N TRP A 349 7.03 -11.02 6.81
CA TRP A 349 7.08 -11.64 5.48
C TRP A 349 5.79 -12.35 5.08
N SER A 350 4.91 -12.63 6.05
CA SER A 350 3.66 -13.32 5.79
C SER A 350 2.63 -12.35 5.25
N ASP A 351 2.36 -11.24 5.93
CA ASP A 351 1.34 -10.25 5.57
C ASP A 351 1.96 -9.05 4.82
N LEU A 352 1.82 -9.05 3.49
CA LEU A 352 2.44 -8.07 2.61
C LEU A 352 1.41 -7.13 2.00
N TRP A 353 1.76 -5.85 1.96
CA TRP A 353 0.91 -4.79 1.43
C TRP A 353 1.73 -3.80 0.62
N PHE A 354 1.10 -3.24 -0.40
CA PHE A 354 1.55 -1.98 -0.99
C PHE A 354 0.48 -0.91 -0.83
N TYR A 355 0.91 0.35 -0.76
CA TYR A 355 0.03 1.51 -0.67
C TYR A 355 0.50 2.60 -1.63
N SER A 356 -0.43 3.21 -2.37
CA SER A 356 -0.12 4.39 -3.17
C SER A 356 -0.50 5.66 -2.41
N ASN A 357 0.24 6.74 -2.63
CA ASN A 357 -0.31 8.06 -2.36
C ASN A 357 -1.57 8.29 -3.21
N PRO A 358 -2.49 9.14 -2.72
CA PRO A 358 -3.72 9.45 -3.44
C PRO A 358 -3.46 10.25 -4.72
N ILE A 359 -4.34 10.08 -5.70
CA ILE A 359 -4.66 11.08 -6.71
C ILE A 359 -5.83 11.90 -6.18
N PHE A 360 -5.70 13.22 -6.18
CA PHE A 360 -6.78 14.11 -5.79
C PHE A 360 -7.59 14.56 -7.00
N VAL A 361 -8.88 14.79 -6.78
CA VAL A 361 -9.80 15.34 -7.77
C VAL A 361 -10.46 16.56 -7.13
N GLU A 362 -10.24 17.72 -7.72
CA GLU A 362 -10.91 18.95 -7.33
C GLU A 362 -12.01 19.29 -8.32
N VAL A 363 -13.24 19.37 -7.83
CA VAL A 363 -14.37 19.82 -8.63
C VAL A 363 -14.47 21.33 -8.50
N LYS A 364 -14.45 22.05 -9.63
CA LYS A 364 -14.59 23.52 -9.65
C LYS A 364 -15.86 23.95 -8.93
N GLY A 365 -15.70 24.87 -7.97
CA GLY A 365 -16.79 25.35 -7.12
C GLY A 365 -17.15 24.44 -5.93
N SER A 366 -16.45 23.32 -5.75
CA SER A 366 -16.54 22.44 -4.57
C SER A 366 -15.40 22.73 -3.58
N THR A 367 -15.20 21.86 -2.60
CA THR A 367 -14.14 21.96 -1.60
C THR A 367 -12.76 22.00 -2.28
N PRO A 368 -11.93 23.03 -2.04
CA PRO A 368 -10.58 23.09 -2.60
C PRO A 368 -9.67 21.98 -2.08
N VAL A 369 -8.86 21.40 -2.96
CA VAL A 369 -7.73 20.54 -2.63
C VAL A 369 -6.49 21.43 -2.65
N ALA A 370 -6.18 22.03 -1.49
CA ALA A 370 -5.04 22.92 -1.34
C ALA A 370 -3.74 22.15 -1.05
N GLY A 371 -2.59 22.77 -1.34
CA GLY A 371 -1.27 22.20 -1.09
C GLY A 371 -0.87 21.06 -2.04
N VAL A 372 -1.72 20.68 -3.00
CA VAL A 372 -1.46 19.63 -3.98
C VAL A 372 -1.27 20.28 -5.36
N PRO A 373 -0.15 20.04 -6.05
CA PRO A 373 0.08 20.59 -7.37
C PRO A 373 -0.95 20.04 -8.37
N SER A 374 -1.52 20.91 -9.20
CA SER A 374 -2.20 20.50 -10.44
C SER A 374 -1.15 20.16 -11.52
N GLU A 375 -1.57 19.49 -12.60
CA GLU A 375 -0.73 19.30 -13.79
C GLU A 375 -0.09 20.65 -14.14
N LEU A 376 1.22 20.79 -13.90
CA LEU A 376 1.95 22.02 -14.16
C LEU A 376 1.81 22.28 -15.65
N SER A 377 1.03 23.29 -16.03
CA SER A 377 1.23 23.89 -17.34
C SER A 377 2.73 24.23 -17.44
N PRO A 378 3.39 24.03 -18.60
CA PRO A 378 4.82 24.32 -18.76
C PRO A 378 5.24 25.73 -18.28
N GLN A 379 4.28 26.65 -18.13
CA GLN A 379 4.46 28.02 -17.66
C GLN A 379 4.67 28.14 -16.13
N GLN A 380 4.25 27.16 -15.32
CA GLN A 380 4.38 27.23 -13.85
C GLN A 380 5.74 26.75 -13.32
N LEU A 381 6.57 26.11 -14.15
CA LEU A 381 7.97 25.79 -13.80
C LEU A 381 8.93 26.97 -13.91
N THR A 382 8.49 28.07 -14.55
CA THR A 382 9.28 29.32 -14.65
C THR A 382 9.13 30.25 -13.43
N ALA A 383 8.16 30.01 -12.56
CA ALA A 383 7.88 30.88 -11.40
C ALA A 383 8.58 30.44 -10.10
N ALA A 384 9.37 29.37 -10.14
CA ALA A 384 10.24 28.92 -9.04
C ALA A 384 11.72 29.22 -9.33
N LYS A 385 12.00 30.38 -9.94
CA LYS A 385 13.34 30.95 -10.06
C LYS A 385 13.42 32.25 -9.28
#